data_AF-A0A645HBP9-F1
#
_entry.id   AF-A0A645HBP9-F1
#
_cell.length_a   1.000
_cell.length_b   1.000
_cell.length_c   1.000
_cell.angle_alpha   90.00
_cell.angle_beta   90.00
_cell.angle_gamma   90.00
#
_symmetry.space_group_name_H-M   'P 1'
#
loop_
_entity.id
_entity.type
_entity.pdbx_description
1 polymer ?
#
loop_
_entity_poly.entity_id
_entity_poly.type
_entity_poly.pdbx_seq_one_letter_code
_entity_poly.pdbx_strand_id
1 'polypeptide(L)' 'MDDHQTTNAKFLVDAGGGWLVQQRDLTPRMLADMIVNMQRPELLEKALKAKAMEKINATREVVTACEELAA' A
#
# COMPACT_ATOMS: atom_id res chain seq x y z
N MET A 1 -10.34 7.97 14.91
CA MET A 1 -9.81 7.18 13.79
C MET A 1 -8.65 6.38 14.34
N ASP A 2 -8.78 5.06 14.40
CA ASP A 2 -7.68 4.17 14.77
C ASP A 2 -6.61 4.13 13.68
N ASP A 3 -5.41 3.63 14.00
CA ASP A 3 -4.20 3.55 13.14
C ASP A 3 -4.35 2.57 11.94
N HIS A 4 -5.57 2.39 11.45
CA HIS A 4 -5.91 1.49 10.36
C HIS A 4 -5.22 1.88 9.05
N GLN A 5 -4.89 3.16 8.86
CA GLN A 5 -4.16 3.62 7.69
C GLN A 5 -2.72 3.08 7.66
N THR A 6 -2.05 2.98 8.81
CA THR A 6 -0.74 2.33 8.90
C THR A 6 -0.81 0.86 8.51
N THR A 7 -1.83 0.14 8.99
CA THR A 7 -2.04 -1.27 8.64
C THR A 7 -2.31 -1.46 7.15
N ASN A 8 -3.17 -0.61 6.57
CA ASN A 8 -3.46 -0.65 5.14
C ASN A 8 -2.21 -0.36 4.29
N ALA A 9 -1.39 0.62 4.70
CA ALA A 9 -0.17 0.96 3.98
C ALA A 9 0.89 -0.15 4.05
N LYS A 10 1.03 -0.82 5.20
CA LYS A 10 1.99 -1.93 5.39
C LYS A 10 1.80 -3.06 4.37
N PHE A 11 0.56 -3.31 3.93
CA PHE A 11 0.28 -4.31 2.88
C PHE A 11 1.13 -4.10 1.62
N LEU A 12 1.32 -2.84 1.19
CA LEU A 12 2.17 -2.54 0.03
C LEU A 12 3.62 -2.25 0.44
N VAL A 13 3.84 -1.58 1.57
CA VAL A 13 5.17 -1.14 2.00
C VAL A 13 6.07 -2.32 2.41
N ASP A 14 5.52 -3.33 3.08
CA ASP A 14 6.27 -4.53 3.49
C ASP A 14 6.68 -5.37 2.26
N ALA A 15 5.89 -5.32 1.18
CA ALA A 15 6.26 -5.89 -0.13
C ALA A 15 7.28 -5.02 -0.90
N GLY A 16 7.67 -3.87 -0.35
CA GLY A 16 8.56 -2.90 -0.99
C GLY A 16 7.88 -2.05 -2.07
N GLY A 17 6.55 -2.04 -2.13
CA GLY A 17 5.74 -1.32 -3.12
C GLY A 17 5.55 0.17 -2.84
N GLY A 18 6.17 0.72 -1.80
CA GLY A 18 6.01 2.13 -1.45
C GLY A 18 6.87 2.57 -0.28
N TRP A 19 6.42 3.64 0.39
CA TRP A 19 6.99 4.14 1.63
C TRP A 19 5.87 4.50 2.58
N LEU A 20 6.11 4.35 3.89
CA LEU A 20 5.20 4.77 4.95
C LEU A 20 5.87 5.88 5.76
N VAL A 21 5.21 7.02 5.85
CA VAL A 21 5.62 8.14 6.72
C VAL A 21 4.51 8.37 7.74
N GLN A 22 4.86 8.37 9.02
CA GLN A 22 3.93 8.74 10.07
C GLN A 22 3.65 10.24 10.03
N GLN A 23 2.40 10.64 10.31
CA GLN A 23 2.00 12.05 10.21
C GLN A 23 2.87 12.99 11.08
N ARG A 24 3.30 12.53 12.26
CA ARG A 24 4.19 13.30 13.15
C ARG A 24 5.56 13.61 12.54
N ASP A 25 6.00 12.79 11.59
CA ASP A 25 7.30 12.90 10.93
C ASP A 25 7.17 13.61 9.56
N LEU A 26 5.94 13.76 9.05
CA LEU A 26 5.65 14.40 7.76
C LEU A 26 5.79 15.93 7.86
N THR A 27 6.95 16.43 7.44
CA THR A 27 7.22 17.87 7.31
C THR A 27 7.36 18.28 5.84
N PRO A 28 7.11 19.56 5.49
CA PRO A 28 7.30 20.04 4.12
C PRO A 28 8.72 19.80 3.59
N ARG A 29 9.74 19.99 4.44
CA ARG A 29 11.14 19.77 4.07
C ARG A 29 11.44 18.31 3.79
N MET A 30 11.02 17.41 4.69
CA MET A 30 11.20 15.98 4.48
C MET A 30 10.50 15.50 3.21
N LEU A 31 9.28 15.98 2.95
CA LEU A 31 8.55 15.64 1.72
C LEU A 31 9.28 16.16 0.46
N ALA A 32 9.78 17.40 0.48
CA ALA A 32 10.54 17.96 -0.62
C ALA A 32 11.84 17.17 -0.89
N ASP A 33 12.59 16.87 0.16
CA ASP A 33 13.81 16.07 0.07
C ASP A 33 13.51 14.67 -0.50
N MET A 34 12.40 14.06 -0.10
CA MET A 34 11.97 12.77 -0.64
C MET A 34 11.67 12.86 -2.15
N ILE A 35 10.85 13.82 -2.57
CA ILE A 35 10.43 13.97 -3.97
C ILE A 35 11.62 14.27 -4.89
N VAL A 36 12.53 15.17 -4.48
CA VAL A 36 13.69 15.56 -5.29
C VAL A 36 14.68 14.40 -5.47
N ASN A 37 14.79 13.52 -4.47
CA ASN A 37 15.71 12.40 -4.54
C ASN A 37 15.13 11.14 -5.19
N MET A 38 13.82 11.06 -5.42
CA MET A 38 13.19 9.91 -6.08
C MET A 38 13.66 9.75 -7.53
N GLN A 39 14.42 8.68 -7.79
CA GLN A 39 14.90 8.37 -9.14
C GLN A 39 13.93 7.45 -9.88
N ARG A 40 13.82 7.64 -11.19
CA ARG A 40 12.92 6.85 -12.06
C ARG A 40 13.07 5.32 -11.90
N PRO A 41 14.30 4.75 -11.79
CA PRO A 41 14.45 3.30 -11.59
C PRO A 41 13.83 2.80 -10.28
N GLU A 42 14.00 3.54 -9.17
CA GLU A 42 13.42 3.18 -7.87
C GLU A 42 11.89 3.25 -7.89
N LEU A 43 11.34 4.29 -8.55
CA LEU A 43 9.89 4.42 -8.74
C LEU A 43 9.31 3.25 -9.53
N LEU A 44 9.99 2.82 -10.59
CA LEU A 44 9.57 1.67 -11.39
C LEU A 44 9.61 0.37 -10.57
N GLU A 45 10.67 0.15 -9.80
CA GLU A 45 10.80 -1.03 -8.95
C GLU A 45 9.66 -1.10 -7.93
N LYS A 46 9.35 0.01 -7.26
CA LYS A 46 8.24 0.11 -6.30
C LYS A 46 6.89 -0.12 -6.97
N ALA A 47 6.67 0.46 -8.16
CA ALA A 47 5.43 0.25 -8.91
C ALA A 47 5.23 -1.23 -9.28
N LEU A 48 6.27 -1.93 -9.71
CA LEU A 48 6.22 -3.36 -10.02
C LEU A 48 5.91 -4.20 -8.77
N LYS A 49 6.55 -3.90 -7.64
CA LYS A 49 6.29 -4.57 -6.35
C LYS A 49 4.87 -4.33 -5.86
N ALA A 50 4.37 -3.10 -5.95
CA ALA A 50 2.98 -2.77 -5.61
C ALA A 50 1.99 -3.50 -6.52
N LYS A 51 2.27 -3.56 -7.83
CA LYS A 51 1.43 -4.26 -8.80
C LYS A 51 1.33 -5.76 -8.50
N ALA A 52 2.42 -6.39 -8.06
CA ALA A 52 2.41 -7.80 -7.67
C ALA A 52 1.51 -8.11 -6.45
N MET A 53 1.14 -7.11 -5.65
CA MET A 53 0.26 -7.26 -4.48
C MET A 53 -1.23 -7.12 -4.82
N GLU A 54 -1.60 -6.98 -6.09
CA GLU A 54 -3.01 -6.78 -6.46
C GLU A 54 -3.91 -7.97 -6.08
N LYS A 55 -5.08 -7.65 -5.51
CA LYS A 55 -6.13 -8.63 -5.22
C LYS A 55 -7.34 -8.34 -6.09
N ILE A 56 -7.43 -9.02 -7.23
CA ILE A 56 -8.47 -8.77 -8.25
C ILE A 56 -9.74 -9.61 -8.06
N ASN A 57 -9.77 -10.51 -7.07
CA ASN A 57 -10.86 -11.46 -6.85
C ASN A 57 -11.77 -11.12 -5.66
N ALA A 58 -11.62 -9.95 -5.04
CA ALA A 58 -12.30 -9.60 -3.79
C ALA A 58 -13.83 -9.84 -3.84
N THR A 59 -14.51 -9.38 -4.90
CA THR A 59 -15.96 -9.62 -5.06
C THR A 59 -16.30 -11.10 -5.12
N ARG A 60 -15.52 -11.89 -5.87
CA ARG A 60 -15.74 -13.33 -5.99
C ARG A 60 -15.56 -14.01 -4.63
N GLU A 61 -14.48 -13.69 -3.92
CA GLU A 61 -14.17 -14.25 -2.59
C GLU A 61 -15.29 -13.96 -1.58
N VAL A 62 -15.82 -12.73 -1.59
CA VAL A 62 -16.93 -12.34 -0.71
C VAL A 62 -18.20 -13.12 -1.06
N VAL A 63 -18.54 -13.27 -2.34
CA VAL A 63 -19.73 -14.05 -2.76
C VAL A 63 -19.61 -15.50 -2.32
N THR A 64 -18.47 -16.15 -2.58
CA THR A 64 -18.24 -17.54 -2.17
C THR A 64 -18.38 -17.71 -0.65
N ALA A 65 -17.81 -16.80 0.15
CA ALA A 65 -17.93 -16.86 1.60
C ALA A 65 -19.39 -16.72 2.09
N CYS A 66 -20.19 -15.88 1.43
CA CYS A 66 -21.63 -15.76 1.73
C CYS A 66 -22.41 -17.03 1.38
N GLU A 67 -22.11 -17.65 0.22
CA GLU A 67 -22.75 -18.90 -0.22
C GLU A 67 -22.43 -20.08 0.72
N GLU A 68 -21.19 -20.18 1.19
CA GLU A 68 -20.77 -21.22 2.15
C GLU A 68 -21.49 -21.13 3.50
N LEU A 69 -21.85 -19.93 3.95
CA LEU A 69 -22.55 -19.72 5.23
C LEU A 69 -24.06 -19.94 5.12
N ALA A 70 -24.63 -19.80 3.93
CA ALA A 70 -26.08 -19.90 3.69
C ALA A 70 -26.56 -21.32 3.37
N ALA A 71 -25.64 -22.27 3.20
CA ALA A 71 -25.91 -23.70 2.97
C ALA A 71 -26.19 -24.46 4.28
#